data_AF-A0A9P1FQ59-F1
#
_entry.id   AF-A0A9P1FQ59-F1
#
_cell.length_a   1.000
_cell.length_b   1.000
_cell.length_c   1.000
_cell.angle_alpha   90.00
_cell.angle_beta   90.00
_cell.angle_gamma   90.00
#
_symmetry.space_group_name_H-M   'P 1'
#
loop_
_entity.id
_entity.type
_entity.pdbx_description
1 polymer ?
#
loop_
_entity_poly.entity_id
_entity_poly.type
_entity_poly.pdbx_seq_one_letter_code
_entity_poly.pdbx_strand_id
1 'polypeptide(L)'
;MVSNLDGGDQECVALSPLWNKLVDAVARDVAWLHATLEPAASADPFTGRLLQMSKEIYREGLKQPIMLGIHRSDYMLHEGSENSEPRFLQVELNTIASSMGAHALNVGKLHRFLLSRFGGDGDRVAQALQSHFGLAPSSGWSQRDVQRHLPENVTLQAIPAALAKAHQAYGVKDAKVVFVVNEDLRNFADWCQLEYALWQTHGVRVVQRTLAQLKQQATMEQDGTLRLDGSEVSVVYYRAGYGPEDYPTEVQWDARGMLERSKAIKCPSVDYQLVGAKKVQQALARPGAVERFLSSRDSSKLRSCFAGLWGLGPQEDDEEIIRTAMASPEHYVLKPQREGGGHNFYGSDVAKKLKELSREDRGAYILMQRIMPGLQPSVMTRQGQLKVMNCLSEFGFYSVYVGDGRRVYFSRHAGHLVRTKAQGVDEGGVAAGYAVISRAPRRASRAAASMAMARMDTERQDESLDFLSGTVQNLKRFGGAISEELDIHSKLLGEMEDQTDDSRGRIKQQQKKLDELSSESTMCALWTCIWVMVVAIFVLLVFF
;
A
#
# COMPACT_ATOMS: atom_id res chain seq x y z
N MET A 1 -0.27 -32.72 -6.39
CA MET A 1 -1.42 -31.81 -6.18
C MET A 1 -1.24 -30.53 -7.01
N VAL A 2 -1.10 -30.64 -8.34
CA VAL A 2 -0.93 -29.47 -9.25
C VAL A 2 -1.99 -29.49 -10.38
N SER A 3 -2.95 -30.41 -10.31
CA SER A 3 -3.80 -30.78 -11.46
C SER A 3 -5.07 -29.95 -11.67
N ASN A 4 -5.34 -28.90 -10.88
CA ASN A 4 -6.66 -28.22 -10.89
C ASN A 4 -6.59 -26.69 -11.11
N LEU A 5 -5.49 -26.16 -11.67
CA LEU A 5 -5.38 -24.77 -12.10
C LEU A 5 -5.48 -24.76 -13.64
N ASP A 6 -6.24 -23.87 -14.29
CA ASP A 6 -6.32 -23.79 -15.77
C ASP A 6 -5.88 -22.39 -16.24
N GLY A 7 -4.96 -22.32 -17.22
CA GLY A 7 -4.65 -21.12 -18.02
C GLY A 7 -3.99 -19.96 -17.25
N GLY A 8 -2.68 -19.78 -17.42
CA GLY A 8 -1.91 -18.67 -16.84
C GLY A 8 -1.36 -18.92 -15.42
N ASP A 9 -2.24 -19.21 -14.45
CA ASP A 9 -1.80 -19.46 -13.05
C ASP A 9 -0.93 -20.72 -12.92
N GLN A 10 -1.17 -21.75 -13.73
CA GLN A 10 -0.30 -22.94 -13.80
C GLN A 10 1.12 -22.59 -14.26
N GLU A 11 1.25 -21.62 -15.16
CA GLU A 11 2.55 -21.23 -15.70
C GLU A 11 3.37 -20.55 -14.60
N CYS A 12 2.80 -19.56 -13.91
CA CYS A 12 3.47 -18.90 -12.78
C CYS A 12 3.77 -19.86 -11.60
N VAL A 13 2.87 -20.81 -11.31
CA VAL A 13 3.14 -21.87 -10.32
C VAL A 13 4.29 -22.77 -10.78
N ALA A 14 4.36 -23.13 -12.06
CA ALA A 14 5.44 -23.94 -12.62
C ALA A 14 6.79 -23.19 -12.65
N LEU A 15 6.80 -21.86 -12.64
CA LEU A 15 8.01 -21.06 -12.49
C LEU A 15 8.58 -21.09 -11.06
N SER A 16 7.78 -21.41 -10.03
CA SER A 16 8.21 -21.36 -8.62
C SER A 16 9.49 -22.18 -8.33
N PRO A 17 9.61 -23.46 -8.75
CA PRO A 17 10.84 -24.23 -8.54
C PRO A 17 12.03 -23.73 -9.38
N LEU A 18 11.77 -23.10 -10.54
CA LEU A 18 12.82 -22.51 -11.37
C LEU A 18 13.42 -21.27 -10.72
N TRP A 19 12.57 -20.42 -10.14
CA TRP A 19 13.00 -19.28 -9.33
C TRP A 19 13.84 -19.71 -8.13
N ASN A 20 13.41 -20.74 -7.39
CA ASN A 20 14.20 -21.30 -6.29
C ASN A 20 15.62 -21.72 -6.76
N LYS A 21 15.69 -22.45 -7.87
CA LYS A 21 16.98 -22.91 -8.43
C LYS A 21 17.86 -21.75 -8.87
N LEU A 22 17.26 -20.75 -9.54
CA LEU A 22 17.99 -19.58 -10.01
C LEU A 22 18.52 -18.75 -8.84
N VAL A 23 17.70 -18.49 -7.81
CA VAL A 23 18.12 -17.75 -6.62
C VAL A 23 19.27 -18.45 -5.91
N ASP A 24 19.17 -19.77 -5.71
CA ASP A 24 20.24 -20.55 -5.08
C ASP A 24 21.54 -20.52 -5.90
N ALA A 25 21.44 -20.69 -7.23
CA ALA A 25 22.60 -20.70 -8.11
C ALA A 25 23.30 -19.32 -8.15
N VAL A 26 22.52 -18.24 -8.26
CA VAL A 26 23.06 -16.87 -8.27
C VAL A 26 23.71 -16.52 -6.93
N ALA A 27 23.05 -16.84 -5.81
CA ALA A 27 23.60 -16.54 -4.48
C ALA A 27 24.91 -17.27 -4.19
N ARG A 28 25.13 -18.45 -4.79
CA ARG A 28 26.37 -19.23 -4.63
C ARG A 28 27.48 -18.78 -5.58
N ASP A 29 27.17 -18.07 -6.65
CA ASP A 29 28.14 -17.44 -7.55
C ASP A 29 28.49 -16.03 -7.05
N VAL A 30 29.17 -15.98 -5.90
CA VAL A 30 29.49 -14.72 -5.20
C VAL A 30 30.31 -13.76 -6.04
N ALA A 31 31.18 -14.28 -6.92
CA ALA A 31 31.97 -13.44 -7.82
C ALA A 31 31.07 -12.69 -8.80
N TRP A 32 30.10 -13.38 -9.41
CA TRP A 32 29.12 -12.75 -10.29
C TRP A 32 28.20 -11.80 -9.53
N LEU A 33 27.70 -12.22 -8.35
CA LEU A 33 26.78 -11.41 -7.54
C LEU A 33 27.43 -10.11 -7.07
N HIS A 34 28.66 -10.17 -6.57
CA HIS A 34 29.40 -9.00 -6.10
C HIS A 34 29.71 -8.04 -7.25
N ALA A 35 30.23 -8.57 -8.38
CA ALA A 35 30.51 -7.74 -9.55
C ALA A 35 29.26 -7.05 -10.12
N THR A 36 28.12 -7.75 -10.11
CA THR A 36 26.84 -7.20 -10.59
C THR A 36 26.34 -6.06 -9.71
N LEU A 37 26.59 -6.14 -8.40
CA LEU A 37 26.08 -5.19 -7.41
C LEU A 37 27.05 -4.07 -7.07
N GLU A 38 28.33 -4.16 -7.42
CA GLU A 38 29.34 -3.13 -7.11
C GLU A 38 28.92 -1.70 -7.52
N PRO A 39 28.40 -1.47 -8.75
CA PRO A 39 27.99 -0.13 -9.16
C PRO A 39 26.83 0.41 -8.31
N ALA A 40 25.84 -0.45 -8.05
CA ALA A 40 24.68 -0.11 -7.23
C ALA A 40 25.06 0.14 -5.77
N ALA A 41 25.95 -0.68 -5.21
CA ALA A 41 26.48 -0.56 -3.85
C ALA A 41 27.30 0.73 -3.64
N SER A 42 27.97 1.22 -4.69
CA SER A 42 28.71 2.48 -4.63
C SER A 42 27.81 3.70 -4.50
N ALA A 43 26.59 3.62 -5.05
CA ALA A 43 25.62 4.71 -5.02
C ALA A 43 24.54 4.54 -3.93
N ASP A 44 24.46 3.37 -3.30
CA ASP A 44 23.49 3.07 -2.24
C ASP A 44 24.17 2.51 -0.97
N PRO A 45 24.25 3.29 0.13
CA PRO A 45 24.87 2.86 1.38
C PRO A 45 24.28 1.59 1.98
N PHE A 46 22.97 1.37 1.86
CA PHE A 46 22.31 0.19 2.42
C PHE A 46 22.76 -1.09 1.69
N THR A 47 22.69 -1.10 0.36
CA THR A 47 23.20 -2.18 -0.47
C THR A 47 24.71 -2.37 -0.27
N GLY A 48 25.47 -1.27 -0.14
CA GLY A 48 26.91 -1.30 0.14
C GLY A 48 27.24 -2.05 1.43
N ARG A 49 26.48 -1.82 2.50
CA ARG A 49 26.66 -2.53 3.79
C ARG A 49 26.35 -4.02 3.68
N LEU A 50 25.27 -4.39 2.98
CA LEU A 50 24.94 -5.81 2.74
C LEU A 50 26.01 -6.51 1.90
N LEU A 51 26.50 -5.86 0.83
CA LEU A 51 27.54 -6.39 -0.03
C LEU A 51 28.87 -6.55 0.72
N GLN A 52 29.25 -5.56 1.53
CA GLN A 52 30.43 -5.62 2.39
C GLN A 52 30.33 -6.80 3.37
N MET A 53 29.18 -6.97 4.01
CA MET A 53 28.94 -8.08 4.94
C MET A 53 29.10 -9.45 4.24
N SER A 54 28.56 -9.61 3.04
CA SER A 54 28.77 -10.83 2.23
C SER A 54 30.27 -11.05 1.97
N LYS A 55 31.00 -10.04 1.48
CA LYS A 55 32.46 -10.12 1.23
C LYS A 55 33.25 -10.53 2.47
N GLU A 56 32.91 -9.99 3.64
CA GLU A 56 33.56 -10.33 4.92
C GLU A 56 33.31 -11.79 5.33
N ILE A 57 32.07 -12.28 5.24
CA ILE A 57 31.72 -13.66 5.59
C ILE A 57 32.51 -14.66 4.75
N TYR A 58 32.63 -14.44 3.45
CA TYR A 58 33.40 -15.35 2.58
C TYR A 58 34.92 -15.25 2.82
N ARG A 59 35.43 -14.08 3.23
CA ARG A 59 36.84 -13.93 3.64
C ARG A 59 37.14 -14.66 4.95
N GLU A 60 36.20 -14.63 5.90
CA GLU A 60 36.32 -15.31 7.20
C GLU A 60 36.07 -16.82 7.10
N GLY A 61 35.33 -17.26 6.08
CA GLY A 61 34.95 -18.65 5.86
C GLY A 61 33.49 -18.91 6.22
N LEU A 62 32.72 -19.39 5.23
CA LEU A 62 31.29 -19.65 5.39
C LEU A 62 31.03 -20.81 6.37
N LYS A 63 30.40 -20.52 7.52
CA LYS A 63 30.08 -21.54 8.54
C LYS A 63 28.81 -22.34 8.27
N GLN A 64 27.82 -21.75 7.57
CA GLN A 64 26.53 -22.39 7.30
C GLN A 64 26.27 -22.47 5.78
N PRO A 65 26.45 -23.65 5.14
CA PRO A 65 26.25 -23.83 3.70
C PRO A 65 24.79 -24.08 3.27
N ILE A 66 23.91 -24.45 4.21
CA ILE A 66 22.49 -24.67 3.97
C ILE A 66 21.80 -23.31 3.86
N MET A 67 21.13 -23.10 2.74
CA MET A 67 20.35 -21.91 2.43
C MET A 67 18.86 -22.26 2.55
N LEU A 68 18.09 -21.37 3.21
CA LEU A 68 16.63 -21.42 3.25
C LEU A 68 16.08 -20.15 2.58
N GLY A 69 15.18 -20.34 1.63
CA GLY A 69 14.47 -19.27 0.94
C GLY A 69 12.96 -19.37 1.13
N ILE A 70 12.34 -18.26 1.49
CA ILE A 70 10.88 -18.06 1.39
C ILE A 70 10.69 -16.84 0.49
N HIS A 71 10.50 -17.10 -0.80
CA HIS A 71 10.45 -16.09 -1.84
C HIS A 71 9.02 -15.83 -2.26
N ARG A 72 8.77 -14.65 -2.83
CA ARG A 72 7.53 -14.35 -3.56
C ARG A 72 7.87 -13.68 -4.88
N SER A 73 7.54 -14.33 -5.99
CA SER A 73 7.65 -13.71 -7.31
C SER A 73 6.32 -13.05 -7.63
N ASP A 74 6.36 -11.75 -7.89
CA ASP A 74 5.17 -10.94 -8.13
C ASP A 74 5.03 -10.63 -9.63
N TYR A 75 3.80 -10.70 -10.16
CA TYR A 75 3.50 -10.57 -11.59
C TYR A 75 2.27 -9.68 -11.82
N MET A 76 2.22 -9.04 -12.99
CA MET A 76 1.01 -8.43 -13.53
C MET A 76 0.72 -9.04 -14.90
N LEU A 77 -0.56 -9.17 -15.22
CA LEU A 77 -1.00 -9.66 -16.53
C LEU A 77 -0.97 -8.49 -17.52
N HIS A 78 0.06 -8.40 -18.35
CA HIS A 78 0.18 -7.37 -19.38
C HIS A 78 -0.84 -7.61 -20.49
N GLU A 79 -1.79 -6.69 -20.65
CA GLU A 79 -2.63 -6.59 -21.84
C GLU A 79 -1.92 -5.62 -22.78
N GLY A 80 -1.25 -6.12 -23.82
CA GLY A 80 -0.52 -5.27 -24.77
C GLY A 80 -1.46 -4.50 -25.70
N SER A 81 -1.03 -4.24 -26.95
CA SER A 81 -1.92 -3.67 -27.97
C SER A 81 -3.05 -4.66 -28.30
N GLU A 82 -4.12 -4.18 -28.96
CA GLU A 82 -5.37 -4.94 -29.21
C GLU A 82 -5.17 -6.35 -29.84
N ASN A 83 -4.00 -6.65 -30.41
CA ASN A 83 -3.68 -7.91 -31.08
C ASN A 83 -2.67 -8.81 -30.35
N SER A 84 -2.16 -8.46 -29.17
CA SER A 84 -1.21 -9.30 -28.42
C SER A 84 -1.91 -10.10 -27.33
N GLU A 85 -1.66 -11.42 -27.29
CA GLU A 85 -2.11 -12.27 -26.19
C GLU A 85 -1.60 -11.76 -24.83
N PRO A 86 -2.46 -11.69 -23.79
CA PRO A 86 -2.06 -11.28 -22.46
C PRO A 86 -0.96 -12.18 -21.89
N ARG A 87 0.03 -11.58 -21.23
CA ARG A 87 1.18 -12.31 -20.67
C ARG A 87 1.48 -11.89 -19.24
N PHE A 88 1.77 -12.86 -18.38
CA PHE A 88 2.28 -12.57 -17.05
C PHE A 88 3.72 -12.06 -17.13
N LEU A 89 3.92 -10.80 -16.77
CA LEU A 89 5.24 -10.19 -16.66
C LEU A 89 5.57 -10.00 -15.18
N GLN A 90 6.78 -10.41 -14.80
CA GLN A 90 7.28 -10.29 -13.43
C GLN A 90 7.51 -8.82 -13.10
N VAL A 91 6.90 -8.36 -12.01
CA VAL A 91 7.11 -7.04 -11.42
C VAL A 91 8.45 -7.01 -10.67
N GLU A 92 8.65 -8.00 -9.80
CA GLU A 92 9.84 -8.16 -8.96
C GLU A 92 9.90 -9.56 -8.34
N LEU A 93 11.05 -9.88 -7.74
CA LEU A 93 11.27 -11.08 -6.94
C LEU A 93 11.63 -10.68 -5.50
N ASN A 94 10.75 -10.98 -4.56
CA ASN A 94 10.97 -10.73 -3.14
C ASN A 94 11.73 -11.92 -2.53
N THR A 95 12.96 -11.70 -2.07
CA THR A 95 13.80 -12.75 -1.45
C THR A 95 13.95 -12.65 0.05
N ILE A 96 13.61 -11.50 0.66
CA ILE A 96 13.60 -11.27 2.10
C ILE A 96 12.20 -10.87 2.59
N ALA A 97 11.83 -11.31 3.80
CA ALA A 97 10.63 -10.87 4.51
C ALA A 97 9.32 -10.86 3.69
N SER A 98 9.17 -11.85 2.78
CA SER A 98 7.98 -12.04 1.95
C SER A 98 6.72 -12.20 2.80
N SER A 99 6.06 -11.08 3.09
CA SER A 99 4.95 -10.97 4.04
C SER A 99 3.60 -11.37 3.44
N MET A 100 2.54 -11.37 4.27
CA MET A 100 1.12 -11.53 3.93
C MET A 100 0.67 -12.96 3.60
N GLY A 101 1.52 -13.96 3.86
CA GLY A 101 1.19 -15.36 3.56
C GLY A 101 -0.03 -15.85 4.34
N ALA A 102 -0.13 -15.53 5.64
CA ALA A 102 -1.27 -15.93 6.46
C ALA A 102 -2.53 -15.12 6.10
N HIS A 103 -2.37 -13.82 5.87
CA HIS A 103 -3.49 -12.97 5.46
C HIS A 103 -4.07 -13.37 4.10
N ALA A 104 -3.24 -13.79 3.14
CA ALA A 104 -3.70 -14.28 1.85
C ALA A 104 -4.58 -15.54 1.99
N LEU A 105 -4.22 -16.46 2.90
CA LEU A 105 -5.06 -17.61 3.22
C LEU A 105 -6.40 -17.17 3.83
N ASN A 106 -6.37 -16.24 4.80
CA ASN A 106 -7.57 -15.79 5.50
C ASN A 106 -8.54 -15.04 4.58
N VAL A 107 -8.04 -14.19 3.67
CA VAL A 107 -8.87 -13.57 2.62
C VAL A 107 -9.44 -14.63 1.69
N GLY A 108 -8.66 -15.66 1.35
CA GLY A 108 -9.18 -16.81 0.60
C GLY A 108 -10.33 -17.53 1.30
N LYS A 109 -10.27 -17.70 2.63
CA LYS A 109 -11.36 -18.25 3.45
C LYS A 109 -12.57 -17.31 3.49
N LEU A 110 -12.34 -16.00 3.65
CA LEU A 110 -13.39 -14.98 3.62
C LEU A 110 -14.16 -15.00 2.30
N HIS A 111 -13.47 -14.99 1.15
CA HIS A 111 -14.13 -15.03 -0.16
C HIS A 111 -14.95 -16.31 -0.34
N ARG A 112 -14.45 -17.47 0.10
CA ARG A 112 -15.22 -18.72 0.06
C ARG A 112 -16.47 -18.66 0.94
N PHE A 113 -16.34 -18.09 2.14
CA PHE A 113 -17.48 -17.89 3.03
C PHE A 113 -18.54 -16.99 2.39
N LEU A 114 -18.12 -15.86 1.79
CA LEU A 114 -19.03 -14.94 1.10
C LEU A 114 -19.75 -15.64 -0.06
N LEU A 115 -19.04 -16.41 -0.88
CA LEU A 115 -19.68 -17.18 -1.96
C LEU A 115 -20.61 -18.27 -1.44
N SER A 116 -20.25 -18.98 -0.36
CA SER A 116 -21.15 -19.98 0.22
C SER A 116 -22.43 -19.36 0.81
N ARG A 117 -22.35 -18.11 1.26
CA ARG A 117 -23.47 -17.39 1.88
C ARG A 117 -24.37 -16.72 0.85
N PHE A 118 -23.78 -16.11 -0.18
CA PHE A 118 -24.48 -15.23 -1.12
C PHE A 118 -24.53 -15.77 -2.55
N GLY A 119 -23.84 -16.86 -2.85
CA GLY A 119 -23.82 -17.49 -4.18
C GLY A 119 -24.91 -18.54 -4.40
N GLY A 120 -25.74 -18.86 -3.39
CA GLY A 120 -26.84 -19.83 -3.51
C GLY A 120 -27.95 -19.41 -4.47
N ASP A 121 -29.11 -20.08 -4.48
CA ASP A 121 -30.14 -19.80 -5.49
C ASP A 121 -31.13 -18.70 -5.07
N GLY A 122 -31.58 -17.90 -6.05
CA GLY A 122 -32.88 -17.23 -6.01
C GLY A 122 -32.92 -15.73 -5.78
N ASP A 123 -31.82 -15.07 -5.37
CA ASP A 123 -31.79 -13.61 -5.20
C ASP A 123 -30.92 -12.86 -6.23
N ARG A 124 -31.03 -11.53 -6.26
CA ARG A 124 -30.30 -10.67 -7.20
C ARG A 124 -28.78 -10.74 -7.00
N VAL A 125 -28.30 -11.01 -5.79
CA VAL A 125 -26.87 -11.09 -5.46
C VAL A 125 -26.27 -12.36 -6.03
N ALA A 126 -26.96 -13.48 -5.86
CA ALA A 126 -26.62 -14.76 -6.46
C ALA A 126 -26.51 -14.69 -7.98
N GLN A 127 -27.51 -14.07 -8.64
CA GLN A 127 -27.50 -13.89 -10.09
C GLN A 127 -26.33 -13.03 -10.57
N ALA A 128 -26.00 -11.97 -9.83
CA ALA A 128 -24.85 -11.12 -10.11
C ALA A 128 -23.53 -11.87 -9.96
N LEU A 129 -23.38 -12.69 -8.91
CA LEU A 129 -22.21 -13.54 -8.70
C LEU A 129 -22.08 -14.61 -9.80
N GLN A 130 -23.14 -15.34 -10.12
CA GLN A 130 -23.15 -16.31 -11.22
C GLN A 130 -22.73 -15.66 -12.54
N SER A 131 -23.29 -14.50 -12.86
CA SER A 131 -22.94 -13.75 -14.07
C SER A 131 -21.48 -13.29 -14.07
N HIS A 132 -20.96 -12.83 -12.93
CA HIS A 132 -19.55 -12.41 -12.80
C HIS A 132 -18.58 -13.57 -13.06
N PHE A 133 -18.85 -14.75 -12.51
CA PHE A 133 -18.01 -15.93 -12.68
C PHE A 133 -18.31 -16.74 -13.95
N GLY A 134 -19.28 -16.31 -14.77
CA GLY A 134 -19.67 -16.99 -16.00
C GLY A 134 -20.37 -18.34 -15.78
N LEU A 135 -21.08 -18.48 -14.66
CA LEU A 135 -21.87 -19.67 -14.31
C LEU A 135 -23.30 -19.53 -14.85
N ALA A 136 -23.94 -20.66 -15.19
CA ALA A 136 -25.30 -20.64 -15.73
C ALA A 136 -26.31 -20.22 -14.64
N PRO A 137 -27.40 -19.48 -14.97
CA PRO A 137 -28.38 -18.94 -14.01
C PRO A 137 -29.22 -19.95 -13.19
N SER A 138 -28.84 -21.23 -13.17
CA SER A 138 -29.55 -22.31 -12.48
C SER A 138 -28.62 -23.42 -11.97
N SER A 139 -27.30 -23.26 -12.18
CA SER A 139 -26.30 -24.12 -11.56
C SER A 139 -25.89 -23.48 -10.24
N GLY A 140 -26.37 -24.01 -9.12
CA GLY A 140 -25.78 -23.71 -7.81
C GLY A 140 -24.27 -23.97 -7.82
N TRP A 141 -23.53 -23.34 -6.91
CA TRP A 141 -22.07 -23.48 -6.87
C TRP A 141 -21.66 -24.90 -6.54
N SER A 142 -21.04 -25.61 -7.49
CA SER A 142 -20.39 -26.88 -7.15
C SER A 142 -19.08 -26.62 -6.41
N GLN A 143 -18.64 -27.59 -5.61
CA GLN A 143 -17.31 -27.57 -5.01
C GLN A 143 -16.20 -27.46 -6.07
N ARG A 144 -16.44 -27.96 -7.28
CA ARG A 144 -15.50 -27.82 -8.40
C ARG A 144 -15.42 -26.39 -8.90
N ASP A 145 -16.54 -25.68 -8.99
CA ASP A 145 -16.56 -24.27 -9.42
C ASP A 145 -15.87 -23.39 -8.39
N VAL A 146 -16.17 -23.61 -7.10
CA VAL A 146 -15.44 -22.93 -6.01
C VAL A 146 -13.95 -23.24 -6.10
N GLN A 147 -13.54 -24.50 -6.23
CA GLN A 147 -12.12 -24.83 -6.31
C GLN A 147 -11.43 -24.22 -7.55
N ARG A 148 -12.15 -24.14 -8.69
CA ARG A 148 -11.64 -23.61 -9.95
C ARG A 148 -11.44 -22.10 -9.90
N HIS A 149 -12.41 -21.36 -9.37
CA HIS A 149 -12.37 -19.89 -9.29
C HIS A 149 -11.66 -19.39 -8.04
N LEU A 150 -11.58 -20.23 -7.01
CA LEU A 150 -10.95 -19.97 -5.73
C LEU A 150 -10.05 -21.16 -5.36
N PRO A 151 -8.82 -21.25 -5.90
CA PRO A 151 -7.89 -22.36 -5.65
C PRO A 151 -7.24 -22.29 -4.27
N GLU A 152 -7.09 -23.42 -3.57
CA GLU A 152 -6.53 -23.46 -2.21
C GLU A 152 -5.19 -22.73 -2.07
N ASN A 153 -5.05 -22.05 -0.93
CA ASN A 153 -3.82 -21.37 -0.57
C ASN A 153 -3.10 -22.17 0.51
N VAL A 154 -1.86 -22.56 0.23
CA VAL A 154 -1.10 -23.48 1.09
C VAL A 154 0.02 -22.78 1.85
N THR A 155 0.01 -21.44 1.95
CA THR A 155 1.03 -20.64 2.66
C THR A 155 1.30 -21.11 4.08
N LEU A 156 0.26 -21.27 4.92
CA LEU A 156 0.38 -21.76 6.31
C LEU A 156 0.76 -23.25 6.41
N GLN A 157 0.80 -24.00 5.31
CA GLN A 157 1.31 -25.37 5.30
C GLN A 157 2.75 -25.40 4.77
N ALA A 158 3.02 -24.69 3.67
CA ALA A 158 4.26 -24.78 2.93
C ALA A 158 5.40 -24.01 3.58
N ILE A 159 5.13 -22.82 4.12
CA ILE A 159 6.14 -21.99 4.79
C ILE A 159 6.59 -22.62 6.12
N PRO A 160 5.68 -23.02 7.05
CA PRO A 160 6.11 -23.72 8.27
C PRO A 160 6.84 -25.04 7.97
N ALA A 161 6.41 -25.79 6.96
CA ALA A 161 7.13 -27.01 6.56
C ALA A 161 8.56 -26.72 6.07
N ALA A 162 8.81 -25.60 5.38
CA ALA A 162 10.16 -25.21 4.97
C ALA A 162 11.04 -24.84 6.17
N LEU A 163 10.50 -24.06 7.12
CA LEU A 163 11.18 -23.72 8.37
C LEU A 163 11.51 -24.99 9.19
N ALA A 164 10.55 -25.91 9.32
CA ALA A 164 10.76 -27.18 9.98
C ALA A 164 11.79 -28.06 9.27
N LYS A 165 11.83 -28.04 7.93
CA LYS A 165 12.85 -28.77 7.15
C LYS A 165 14.24 -28.19 7.33
N ALA A 166 14.38 -26.86 7.39
CA ALA A 166 15.65 -26.23 7.72
C ALA A 166 16.09 -26.57 9.15
N HIS A 167 15.19 -26.47 10.14
CA HIS A 167 15.46 -26.88 11.51
C HIS A 167 15.90 -28.35 11.61
N GLN A 168 15.22 -29.25 10.89
CA GLN A 168 15.61 -30.66 10.82
C GLN A 168 17.00 -30.84 10.18
N ALA A 169 17.30 -30.10 9.11
CA ALA A 169 18.59 -30.16 8.42
C ALA A 169 19.74 -29.59 9.26
N TYR A 170 19.45 -28.64 10.15
CA TYR A 170 20.42 -28.14 11.14
C TYR A 170 20.87 -29.24 12.12
N GLY A 171 19.96 -30.14 12.49
CA GLY A 171 20.29 -31.40 13.18
C GLY A 171 20.23 -31.38 14.72
N VAL A 172 19.95 -30.23 15.34
CA VAL A 172 19.80 -30.12 16.81
C VAL A 172 18.33 -30.00 17.19
N LYS A 173 17.77 -31.09 17.75
CA LYS A 173 16.33 -31.24 18.03
C LYS A 173 15.76 -30.17 18.98
N ASP A 174 16.49 -29.82 20.03
CA ASP A 174 16.02 -28.88 21.05
C ASP A 174 16.35 -27.41 20.75
N ALA A 175 16.99 -27.15 19.60
CA ALA A 175 17.25 -25.80 19.13
C ALA A 175 15.95 -25.08 18.77
N LYS A 176 15.98 -23.75 18.82
CA LYS A 176 14.82 -22.90 18.53
C LYS A 176 14.95 -22.25 17.16
N VAL A 177 13.82 -21.76 16.65
CA VAL A 177 13.77 -20.86 15.51
C VAL A 177 13.56 -19.43 16.02
N VAL A 178 14.32 -18.49 15.50
CA VAL A 178 14.20 -17.06 15.83
C VAL A 178 13.49 -16.35 14.68
N PHE A 179 12.41 -15.63 14.97
CA PHE A 179 11.82 -14.68 14.03
C PHE A 179 12.38 -13.29 14.34
N VAL A 180 13.09 -12.70 13.39
CA VAL A 180 13.58 -11.33 13.48
C VAL A 180 12.47 -10.40 13.05
N VAL A 181 11.91 -9.62 13.97
CA VAL A 181 10.73 -8.76 13.76
C VAL A 181 11.07 -7.28 14.00
N ASN A 182 10.22 -6.39 13.49
CA ASN A 182 10.29 -4.96 13.82
C ASN A 182 9.50 -4.65 15.09
N GLU A 183 9.74 -3.48 15.67
CA GLU A 183 8.95 -2.94 16.77
C GLU A 183 7.52 -2.57 16.33
N ASP A 184 7.35 -2.30 15.03
CA ASP A 184 6.05 -2.07 14.43
C ASP A 184 5.25 -3.37 14.33
N LEU A 185 4.26 -3.49 15.21
CA LEU A 185 3.38 -4.65 15.29
C LEU A 185 2.19 -4.58 14.31
N ARG A 186 2.12 -3.65 13.36
CA ARG A 186 0.96 -3.52 12.44
C ARG A 186 0.60 -4.82 11.72
N ASN A 187 1.59 -5.63 11.35
CA ASN A 187 1.41 -6.89 10.60
C ASN A 187 1.61 -8.14 11.48
N PHE A 188 1.53 -8.02 12.81
CA PHE A 188 1.91 -9.11 13.72
C PHE A 188 1.14 -10.41 13.56
N ALA A 189 -0.15 -10.28 13.22
CA ALA A 189 -1.03 -11.42 13.01
C ALA A 189 -0.55 -12.33 11.86
N ASP A 190 0.24 -11.83 10.92
CA ASP A 190 0.79 -12.65 9.83
C ASP A 190 1.87 -13.62 10.33
N TRP A 191 2.83 -13.13 11.11
CA TRP A 191 3.91 -13.98 11.62
C TRP A 191 3.49 -14.83 12.82
N CYS A 192 2.57 -14.36 13.68
CA CYS A 192 2.03 -15.18 14.77
C CYS A 192 1.32 -16.44 14.24
N GLN A 193 0.58 -16.34 13.14
CA GLN A 193 -0.06 -17.51 12.53
C GLN A 193 0.95 -18.51 11.96
N LEU A 194 2.08 -18.05 11.42
CA LEU A 194 3.17 -18.92 10.98
C LEU A 194 3.82 -19.63 12.16
N GLU A 195 4.05 -18.91 13.27
CA GLU A 195 4.54 -19.50 14.53
C GLU A 195 3.60 -20.58 15.05
N TYR A 196 2.30 -20.30 15.13
CA TYR A 196 1.33 -21.28 15.62
C TYR A 196 1.25 -22.51 14.72
N ALA A 197 1.24 -22.31 13.40
CA ALA A 197 1.25 -23.42 12.45
C ALA A 197 2.52 -24.27 12.56
N LEU A 198 3.67 -23.63 12.78
CA LEU A 198 4.95 -24.32 12.99
C LEU A 198 4.96 -25.16 14.28
N TRP A 199 4.45 -24.62 15.39
CA TRP A 199 4.29 -25.36 16.64
C TRP A 199 3.30 -26.51 16.51
N GLN A 200 2.08 -26.24 16.02
CA GLN A 200 0.99 -27.22 15.96
C GLN A 200 1.30 -28.38 15.00
N THR A 201 1.99 -28.11 13.89
CA THR A 201 2.22 -29.13 12.85
C THR A 201 3.57 -29.82 13.00
N HIS A 202 4.58 -29.14 13.56
CA HIS A 202 5.96 -29.64 13.58
C HIS A 202 6.62 -29.66 14.97
N GLY A 203 5.98 -29.11 16.00
CA GLY A 203 6.53 -29.07 17.36
C GLY A 203 7.79 -28.21 17.52
N VAL A 204 8.07 -27.31 16.57
CA VAL A 204 9.26 -26.47 16.57
C VAL A 204 8.96 -25.17 17.31
N ARG A 205 9.81 -24.84 18.30
CA ARG A 205 9.66 -23.64 19.13
C ARG A 205 10.17 -22.40 18.39
N VAL A 206 9.40 -21.31 18.47
CA VAL A 206 9.75 -20.00 17.93
C VAL A 206 9.94 -19.00 19.06
N VAL A 207 10.88 -18.07 18.89
CA VAL A 207 10.97 -16.85 19.68
C VAL A 207 11.08 -15.64 18.76
N GLN A 208 10.38 -14.57 19.09
CA GLN A 208 10.40 -13.32 18.33
C GLN A 208 11.35 -12.33 19.01
N ARG A 209 12.25 -11.71 18.25
CA ARG A 209 13.18 -10.68 18.75
C ARG A 209 13.44 -9.62 17.68
N THR A 210 13.67 -8.38 18.09
CA THR A 210 14.24 -7.35 17.21
C THR A 210 15.75 -7.54 17.05
N LEU A 211 16.36 -6.92 16.03
CA LEU A 211 17.82 -6.93 15.88
C LEU A 211 18.53 -6.35 17.11
N ALA A 212 17.98 -5.29 17.71
CA ALA A 212 18.53 -4.69 18.93
C ALA A 212 18.49 -5.65 20.12
N GLN A 213 17.37 -6.36 20.32
CA GLN A 213 17.26 -7.37 21.38
C GLN A 213 18.21 -8.54 21.14
N LEU A 214 18.38 -8.98 19.88
CA LEU A 214 19.33 -10.05 19.54
C LEU A 214 20.77 -9.64 19.85
N LYS A 215 21.16 -8.38 19.59
CA LYS A 215 22.51 -7.92 19.97
C LYS A 215 22.77 -8.00 21.47
N GLN A 216 21.74 -7.79 22.28
CA GLN A 216 21.82 -7.76 23.75
C GLN A 216 21.74 -9.15 24.38
N GLN A 217 20.92 -10.04 23.81
CA GLN A 217 20.51 -11.30 24.45
C GLN A 217 21.13 -12.53 23.81
N ALA A 218 21.53 -12.45 22.53
CA ALA A 218 22.13 -13.57 21.83
C ALA A 218 23.67 -13.52 21.92
N THR A 219 24.27 -14.70 22.00
CA THR A 219 25.73 -14.88 22.02
C THR A 219 26.13 -15.90 20.96
N MET A 220 27.32 -15.72 20.39
CA MET A 220 27.90 -16.67 19.44
C MET A 220 29.12 -17.33 20.09
N GLU A 221 29.09 -18.65 20.17
CA GLU A 221 30.23 -19.45 20.64
C GLU A 221 31.39 -19.42 19.64
N GLN A 222 32.59 -19.84 20.07
CA GLN A 222 33.79 -19.86 19.22
C GLN A 222 33.60 -20.68 17.94
N ASP A 223 32.88 -21.80 18.06
CA ASP A 223 32.58 -22.68 16.92
C ASP A 223 31.50 -22.10 15.98
N GLY A 224 30.89 -20.96 16.31
CA GLY A 224 29.83 -20.30 15.54
C GLY A 224 28.41 -20.67 15.97
N THR A 225 28.21 -21.48 17.01
CA THR A 225 26.88 -21.81 17.54
C THR A 225 26.22 -20.57 18.12
N LEU A 226 25.03 -20.24 17.64
CA LEU A 226 24.24 -19.10 18.13
C LEU A 226 23.35 -19.55 19.29
N ARG A 227 23.43 -18.85 20.42
CA ARG A 227 22.53 -19.04 21.56
C ARG A 227 21.70 -17.82 21.84
N LEU A 228 20.46 -18.04 22.25
CA LEU A 228 19.55 -17.03 22.78
C LEU A 228 18.88 -17.60 24.03
N ASP A 229 18.98 -16.89 25.15
CA ASP A 229 18.46 -17.33 26.45
C ASP A 229 18.92 -18.76 26.81
N GLY A 230 20.22 -19.03 26.61
CA GLY A 230 20.88 -20.34 26.83
C GLY A 230 20.53 -21.44 25.83
N SER A 231 19.54 -21.22 24.95
CA SER A 231 19.09 -22.20 23.96
C SER A 231 19.77 -21.98 22.62
N GLU A 232 20.17 -23.07 21.96
CA GLU A 232 20.75 -23.00 20.62
C GLU A 232 19.71 -22.56 19.58
N VAL A 233 20.15 -21.79 18.59
CA VAL A 233 19.32 -21.28 17.49
C VAL A 233 19.68 -22.02 16.20
N SER A 234 18.70 -22.70 15.63
CA SER A 234 18.84 -23.48 14.40
C SER A 234 18.54 -22.68 13.13
N VAL A 235 17.55 -21.78 13.20
CA VAL A 235 17.07 -20.99 12.06
C VAL A 235 16.81 -19.55 12.49
N VAL A 236 17.22 -18.60 11.68
CA VAL A 236 16.94 -17.16 11.81
C VAL A 236 16.06 -16.76 10.63
N TYR A 237 14.78 -16.47 10.89
CA TYR A 237 13.80 -16.07 9.88
C TYR A 237 13.54 -14.57 9.93
N TYR A 238 13.93 -13.86 8.88
CA TYR A 238 13.78 -12.41 8.80
C TYR A 238 12.35 -12.02 8.37
N ARG A 239 11.66 -11.31 9.26
CA ARG A 239 10.45 -10.51 9.00
C ARG A 239 10.73 -9.00 9.03
N ALA A 240 12.01 -8.66 9.05
CA ALA A 240 12.65 -7.35 9.23
C ALA A 240 14.03 -7.37 8.55
N GLY A 241 14.73 -6.24 8.52
CA GLY A 241 16.09 -6.11 8.00
C GLY A 241 16.17 -5.95 6.48
N TYR A 242 15.08 -5.53 5.84
CA TYR A 242 14.99 -5.35 4.39
C TYR A 242 15.09 -3.89 3.96
N GLY A 243 14.97 -2.94 4.89
CA GLY A 243 15.14 -1.51 4.64
C GLY A 243 16.11 -0.85 5.64
N PRO A 244 16.68 0.32 5.30
CA PRO A 244 17.59 1.07 6.18
C PRO A 244 16.94 1.49 7.51
N GLU A 245 15.62 1.66 7.55
CA GLU A 245 14.85 1.97 8.75
C GLU A 245 14.94 0.89 9.84
N ASP A 246 15.26 -0.35 9.46
CA ASP A 246 15.49 -1.47 10.38
C ASP A 246 16.89 -1.41 11.03
N TYR A 247 17.73 -0.46 10.60
CA TYR A 247 19.11 -0.26 11.02
C TYR A 247 19.38 1.18 11.50
N PRO A 248 18.69 1.67 12.54
CA PRO A 248 18.86 3.03 13.02
C PRO A 248 20.26 3.28 13.59
N THR A 249 20.98 2.24 14.03
CA THR A 249 22.33 2.33 14.61
C THR A 249 23.20 1.13 14.22
N GLU A 250 24.49 1.17 14.56
CA GLU A 250 25.41 0.03 14.35
C GLU A 250 25.01 -1.22 15.14
N VAL A 251 24.23 -1.09 16.23
CA VAL A 251 23.74 -2.22 17.03
C VAL A 251 23.01 -3.24 16.15
N GLN A 252 22.18 -2.78 15.20
CA GLN A 252 21.43 -3.66 14.31
C GLN A 252 22.31 -4.27 13.23
N TRP A 253 23.30 -3.51 12.73
CA TRP A 253 24.29 -4.04 11.78
C TRP A 253 25.16 -5.12 12.41
N ASP A 254 25.64 -4.89 13.64
CA ASP A 254 26.41 -5.85 14.43
C ASP A 254 25.58 -7.12 14.71
N ALA A 255 24.31 -6.96 15.08
CA ALA A 255 23.39 -8.09 15.23
C ALA A 255 23.29 -8.88 13.94
N ARG A 256 23.00 -8.21 12.81
CA ARG A 256 22.87 -8.87 11.51
C ARG A 256 24.16 -9.61 11.13
N GLY A 257 25.31 -8.97 11.29
CA GLY A 257 26.62 -9.58 11.02
C GLY A 257 26.90 -10.79 11.91
N MET A 258 26.54 -10.75 13.21
CA MET A 258 26.66 -11.90 14.11
C MET A 258 25.77 -13.06 13.67
N LEU A 259 24.51 -12.78 13.32
CA LEU A 259 23.57 -13.80 12.85
C LEU A 259 24.09 -14.47 11.58
N GLU A 260 24.56 -13.70 10.59
CA GLU A 260 25.08 -14.24 9.33
C GLU A 260 26.34 -15.09 9.53
N ARG A 261 27.26 -14.68 10.41
CA ARG A 261 28.48 -15.44 10.77
C ARG A 261 28.21 -16.71 11.56
N SER A 262 27.02 -16.88 12.12
CA SER A 262 26.68 -18.06 12.92
C SER A 262 26.39 -19.31 12.07
N LYS A 263 26.38 -20.46 12.74
CA LYS A 263 25.92 -21.74 12.19
C LYS A 263 24.41 -21.77 11.94
N ALA A 264 23.60 -20.88 12.51
CA ALA A 264 22.16 -20.90 12.28
C ALA A 264 21.84 -20.75 10.77
N ILE A 265 20.81 -21.42 10.28
CA ILE A 265 20.34 -21.30 8.89
C ILE A 265 19.56 -20.00 8.76
N LYS A 266 19.98 -19.11 7.86
CA LYS A 266 19.31 -17.83 7.65
C LYS A 266 18.21 -17.97 6.59
N CYS A 267 17.10 -17.26 6.80
CA CYS A 267 16.00 -17.15 5.85
C CYS A 267 15.61 -15.68 5.64
N PRO A 268 16.14 -15.03 4.60
CA PRO A 268 17.25 -15.47 3.75
C PRO A 268 18.63 -15.20 4.40
N SER A 269 19.69 -15.80 3.87
CA SER A 269 21.06 -15.29 4.05
C SER A 269 21.23 -13.93 3.39
N VAL A 270 22.32 -13.22 3.73
CA VAL A 270 22.66 -11.95 3.08
C VAL A 270 22.79 -12.08 1.55
N ASP A 271 23.32 -13.21 1.05
CA ASP A 271 23.46 -13.44 -0.39
C ASP A 271 22.09 -13.60 -1.06
N TYR A 272 21.17 -14.37 -0.46
CA TYR A 272 19.80 -14.49 -0.95
C TYR A 272 19.06 -13.15 -0.92
N GLN A 273 19.29 -12.31 0.08
CA GLN A 273 18.76 -10.95 0.12
C GLN A 273 19.31 -10.11 -1.05
N LEU A 274 20.62 -10.14 -1.29
CA LEU A 274 21.28 -9.43 -2.39
C LEU A 274 20.75 -9.88 -3.78
N VAL A 275 20.42 -11.16 -3.96
CA VAL A 275 19.78 -11.65 -5.19
C VAL A 275 18.43 -10.98 -5.48
N GLY A 276 17.71 -10.54 -4.44
CA GLY A 276 16.43 -9.83 -4.59
C GLY A 276 16.57 -8.40 -5.13
N ALA A 277 17.79 -7.87 -5.20
CA ALA A 277 18.01 -6.51 -5.67
C ALA A 277 17.51 -6.33 -7.11
N LYS A 278 16.90 -5.17 -7.38
CA LYS A 278 16.39 -4.81 -8.71
C LYS A 278 17.50 -4.85 -9.76
N LYS A 279 18.73 -4.48 -9.38
CA LYS A 279 19.92 -4.60 -10.22
C LYS A 279 20.21 -6.04 -10.68
N VAL A 280 20.05 -7.03 -9.79
CA VAL A 280 20.22 -8.45 -10.13
C VAL A 280 19.11 -8.92 -11.07
N GLN A 281 17.85 -8.52 -10.81
CA GLN A 281 16.73 -8.80 -11.72
C GLN A 281 17.01 -8.27 -13.14
N GLN A 282 17.50 -7.02 -13.25
CA GLN A 282 17.89 -6.42 -14.52
C GLN A 282 19.06 -7.15 -15.18
N ALA A 283 20.11 -7.49 -14.42
CA ALA A 283 21.26 -8.20 -14.96
C ALA A 283 20.90 -9.59 -15.49
N LEU A 284 20.01 -10.31 -14.81
CA LEU A 284 19.48 -11.60 -15.25
C LEU A 284 18.66 -11.50 -16.54
N ALA A 285 18.05 -10.35 -16.84
CA ALA A 285 17.30 -10.15 -18.08
C ALA A 285 18.20 -10.09 -19.34
N ARG A 286 19.52 -9.89 -19.20
CA ARG A 286 20.45 -9.84 -20.33
C ARG A 286 20.53 -11.17 -21.09
N PRO A 287 20.76 -11.16 -22.41
CA PRO A 287 21.01 -12.38 -23.17
C PRO A 287 22.17 -13.19 -22.54
N GLY A 288 21.98 -14.51 -22.38
CA GLY A 288 23.00 -15.41 -21.81
C GLY A 288 23.12 -15.41 -20.27
N ALA A 289 22.53 -14.44 -19.56
CA ALA A 289 22.70 -14.34 -18.11
C ALA A 289 22.00 -15.46 -17.33
N VAL A 290 20.76 -15.80 -17.68
CA VAL A 290 20.02 -16.93 -17.05
C VAL A 290 20.63 -18.27 -17.44
N GLU A 291 21.10 -18.39 -18.68
CA GLU A 291 21.72 -19.59 -19.24
C GLU A 291 23.03 -19.98 -18.54
N ARG A 292 23.67 -19.04 -17.84
CA ARG A 292 24.79 -19.34 -16.92
C ARG A 292 24.37 -20.29 -15.79
N PHE A 293 23.12 -20.19 -15.33
CA PHE A 293 22.64 -20.86 -14.12
C PHE A 293 21.61 -21.97 -14.39
N LEU A 294 20.91 -21.91 -15.52
CA LEU A 294 19.82 -22.82 -15.86
C LEU A 294 20.03 -23.47 -17.24
N SER A 295 19.36 -24.61 -17.45
CA SER A 295 19.34 -25.28 -18.76
C SER A 295 18.62 -24.42 -19.80
N SER A 296 18.93 -24.57 -21.08
CA SER A 296 18.26 -23.79 -22.15
C SER A 296 16.74 -23.88 -22.11
N ARG A 297 16.19 -25.06 -21.76
CA ARG A 297 14.74 -25.27 -21.59
C ARG A 297 14.18 -24.44 -20.43
N ASP A 298 14.85 -24.46 -19.28
CA ASP A 298 14.39 -23.75 -18.08
C ASP A 298 14.56 -22.23 -18.25
N SER A 299 15.68 -21.80 -18.86
CA SER A 299 15.94 -20.39 -19.20
C SER A 299 14.86 -19.85 -20.13
N SER A 300 14.49 -20.57 -21.19
CA SER A 300 13.44 -20.14 -22.12
C SER A 300 12.09 -19.95 -21.42
N LYS A 301 11.71 -20.87 -20.52
CA LYS A 301 10.48 -20.74 -19.71
C LYS A 301 10.55 -19.55 -18.77
N LEU A 302 11.65 -19.37 -18.04
CA LEU A 302 11.76 -18.29 -17.07
C LEU A 302 11.79 -16.91 -17.75
N ARG A 303 12.43 -16.79 -18.92
CA ARG A 303 12.44 -15.57 -19.72
C ARG A 303 11.06 -15.18 -20.27
N SER A 304 10.11 -16.10 -20.38
CA SER A 304 8.77 -15.78 -20.90
C SER A 304 8.00 -14.78 -20.04
N CYS A 305 8.40 -14.64 -18.77
CA CYS A 305 7.80 -13.68 -17.83
C CYS A 305 8.62 -12.39 -17.65
N PHE A 306 9.71 -12.19 -18.39
CA PHE A 306 10.52 -10.97 -18.23
C PHE A 306 9.87 -9.81 -18.98
N ALA A 307 9.65 -8.70 -18.26
CA ALA A 307 9.40 -7.42 -18.89
C ALA A 307 10.70 -6.85 -19.49
N GLY A 308 10.59 -5.78 -20.29
CA GLY A 308 11.75 -4.99 -20.67
C GLY A 308 12.47 -4.45 -19.43
N LEU A 309 13.77 -4.73 -19.32
CA LEU A 309 14.62 -4.36 -18.19
C LEU A 309 15.96 -3.85 -18.72
N TRP A 310 16.30 -2.61 -18.40
CA TRP A 310 17.50 -1.93 -18.88
C TRP A 310 18.35 -1.45 -17.71
N GLY A 311 19.64 -1.73 -17.79
CA GLY A 311 20.64 -1.15 -16.90
C GLY A 311 20.86 0.31 -17.25
N LEU A 312 21.26 1.09 -16.26
CA LEU A 312 21.60 2.50 -16.41
C LEU A 312 22.96 2.73 -15.76
N GLY A 313 23.72 3.68 -16.28
CA GLY A 313 25.04 4.06 -15.81
C GLY A 313 26.17 3.78 -16.80
N PRO A 314 27.42 3.96 -16.37
CA PRO A 314 28.59 3.77 -17.22
C PRO A 314 28.60 2.36 -17.83
N GLN A 315 28.81 2.28 -19.15
CA GLN A 315 28.84 1.03 -19.95
C GLN A 315 27.49 0.31 -20.12
N GLU A 316 26.42 0.78 -19.50
CA GLU A 316 25.09 0.17 -19.59
C GLU A 316 24.03 1.07 -20.22
N ASP A 317 24.24 2.38 -20.21
CA ASP A 317 23.35 3.36 -20.84
C ASP A 317 23.09 3.01 -22.31
N ASP A 318 21.80 2.79 -22.61
CA ASP A 318 21.28 2.72 -23.97
C ASP A 318 20.63 4.08 -24.29
N GLU A 319 21.34 4.91 -25.06
CA GLU A 319 20.93 6.28 -25.40
C GLU A 319 19.59 6.34 -26.16
N GLU A 320 19.24 5.30 -26.91
CA GLU A 320 17.96 5.22 -27.61
C GLU A 320 16.81 4.96 -26.62
N ILE A 321 17.01 4.02 -25.70
CA ILE A 321 16.04 3.72 -24.66
C ILE A 321 15.86 4.88 -23.70
N ILE A 322 16.95 5.56 -23.30
CA ILE A 322 16.87 6.74 -22.43
C ILE A 322 16.07 7.85 -23.12
N ARG A 323 16.35 8.13 -24.41
CA ARG A 323 15.61 9.12 -25.19
C ARG A 323 14.13 8.77 -25.29
N THR A 324 13.81 7.50 -25.60
CA THR A 324 12.44 7.02 -25.69
C THR A 324 11.71 7.12 -24.35
N ALA A 325 12.37 6.74 -23.25
CA ALA A 325 11.80 6.83 -21.91
C ALA A 325 11.57 8.28 -21.46
N MET A 326 12.37 9.24 -21.94
CA MET A 326 12.14 10.65 -21.69
C MET A 326 11.01 11.25 -22.56
N ALA A 327 10.80 10.70 -23.76
CA ALA A 327 9.75 11.15 -24.68
C ALA A 327 8.36 10.57 -24.33
N SER A 328 8.32 9.32 -23.88
CA SER A 328 7.10 8.59 -23.52
C SER A 328 7.22 7.91 -22.16
N PRO A 329 7.39 8.69 -21.07
CA PRO A 329 7.71 8.17 -19.75
C PRO A 329 6.59 7.33 -19.11
N GLU A 330 5.36 7.45 -19.59
CA GLU A 330 4.21 6.66 -19.15
C GLU A 330 4.36 5.15 -19.39
N HIS A 331 5.25 4.75 -20.30
CA HIS A 331 5.56 3.35 -20.63
C HIS A 331 6.70 2.76 -19.80
N TYR A 332 7.28 3.52 -18.88
CA TYR A 332 8.44 3.10 -18.10
C TYR A 332 8.24 3.35 -16.60
N VAL A 333 9.01 2.60 -15.81
CA VAL A 333 9.14 2.78 -14.36
C VAL A 333 10.64 2.81 -14.04
N LEU A 334 11.07 3.84 -13.31
CA LEU A 334 12.44 3.95 -12.83
C LEU A 334 12.48 3.46 -11.37
N LYS A 335 13.33 2.46 -11.08
CA LYS A 335 13.37 1.81 -9.76
C LYS A 335 14.74 1.97 -9.10
N PRO A 336 14.83 2.50 -7.87
CA PRO A 336 16.05 2.43 -7.06
C PRO A 336 16.24 1.04 -6.43
N GLN A 337 17.39 0.81 -5.79
CA GLN A 337 17.66 -0.41 -5.02
C GLN A 337 17.00 -0.38 -3.63
N ARG A 338 15.67 -0.38 -3.60
CA ARG A 338 14.88 -0.41 -2.35
C ARG A 338 13.79 -1.48 -2.43
N GLU A 339 13.46 -2.04 -1.27
CA GLU A 339 12.34 -2.98 -1.07
C GLU A 339 11.24 -2.30 -0.23
N GLY A 340 10.03 -2.86 -0.20
CA GLY A 340 8.96 -2.40 0.70
C GLY A 340 7.94 -1.41 0.12
N GLY A 341 8.12 -0.98 -1.14
CA GLY A 341 7.20 -0.08 -1.86
C GLY A 341 7.35 1.41 -1.51
N GLY A 342 6.92 2.30 -2.40
CA GLY A 342 6.96 3.75 -2.20
C GLY A 342 8.21 4.47 -2.74
N HIS A 343 9.05 3.78 -3.52
CA HIS A 343 10.35 4.31 -3.95
C HIS A 343 10.50 4.48 -5.46
N ASN A 344 9.52 4.04 -6.25
CA ASN A 344 9.61 4.06 -7.71
C ASN A 344 9.18 5.42 -8.27
N PHE A 345 9.69 5.76 -9.45
CA PHE A 345 9.27 6.94 -10.21
C PHE A 345 8.44 6.51 -11.43
N TYR A 346 7.38 7.27 -11.71
CA TYR A 346 6.40 6.99 -12.76
C TYR A 346 6.10 8.26 -13.56
N GLY A 347 5.68 8.09 -14.82
CA GLY A 347 5.24 9.21 -15.66
C GLY A 347 6.27 10.34 -15.72
N SER A 348 5.83 11.60 -15.62
CA SER A 348 6.72 12.76 -15.73
C SER A 348 7.94 12.72 -14.80
N ASP A 349 7.84 12.06 -13.64
CA ASP A 349 8.95 11.95 -12.69
C ASP A 349 10.10 11.09 -13.22
N VAL A 350 9.82 10.11 -14.10
CA VAL A 350 10.86 9.34 -14.79
C VAL A 350 11.70 10.27 -15.66
N ALA A 351 11.04 11.06 -16.53
CA ALA A 351 11.73 11.97 -17.43
C ALA A 351 12.48 13.07 -16.67
N LYS A 352 11.90 13.60 -15.58
CA LYS A 352 12.55 14.57 -14.71
C LYS A 352 13.81 13.98 -14.07
N LYS A 353 13.69 12.78 -13.48
CA LYS A 353 14.81 12.15 -12.78
C LYS A 353 15.95 11.77 -13.71
N LEU A 354 15.66 11.25 -14.91
CA LEU A 354 16.69 10.92 -15.91
C LEU A 354 17.47 12.16 -16.40
N LYS A 355 16.85 13.35 -16.41
CA LYS A 355 17.52 14.61 -16.73
C LYS A 355 18.42 15.11 -15.60
N GLU A 356 18.02 14.90 -14.35
CA GLU A 356 18.75 15.37 -13.17
C GLU A 356 19.97 14.49 -12.85
N LEU A 357 19.90 13.19 -13.09
CA LEU A 357 20.96 12.25 -12.74
C LEU A 357 22.17 12.40 -13.66
N SER A 358 23.35 12.50 -13.05
CA SER A 358 24.62 12.31 -13.75
C SER A 358 24.72 10.91 -14.32
N ARG A 359 25.64 10.69 -15.27
CA ARG A 359 25.86 9.37 -15.87
C ARG A 359 26.27 8.36 -14.80
N GLU A 360 27.02 8.79 -13.79
CA GLU A 360 27.51 7.98 -12.69
C GLU A 360 26.37 7.61 -11.74
N ASP A 361 25.52 8.58 -11.36
CA ASP A 361 24.43 8.37 -10.39
C ASP A 361 23.30 7.49 -10.94
N ARG A 362 23.17 7.41 -12.27
CA ARG A 362 22.23 6.51 -12.95
C ARG A 362 22.43 5.04 -12.56
N GLY A 363 23.65 4.65 -12.19
CA GLY A 363 23.99 3.29 -11.74
C GLY A 363 23.19 2.80 -10.53
N ALA A 364 22.60 3.71 -9.75
CA ALA A 364 21.74 3.36 -8.62
C ALA A 364 20.34 2.86 -9.04
N TYR A 365 19.95 3.07 -10.30
CA TYR A 365 18.60 2.82 -10.80
C TYR A 365 18.60 1.76 -11.90
N ILE A 366 17.42 1.17 -12.10
CA ILE A 366 17.11 0.41 -13.33
C ILE A 366 15.89 1.03 -14.00
N LEU A 367 15.84 0.93 -15.33
CA LEU A 367 14.65 1.26 -16.08
C LEU A 367 13.89 -0.03 -16.41
N MET A 368 12.58 -0.03 -16.21
CA MET A 368 11.72 -1.18 -16.47
C MET A 368 10.53 -0.77 -17.31
N GLN A 369 10.09 -1.65 -18.21
CA GLN A 369 8.85 -1.52 -18.94
C GLN A 369 7.67 -1.48 -17.95
N ARG A 370 6.81 -0.48 -18.08
CA ARG A 370 5.56 -0.43 -17.30
C ARG A 370 4.62 -1.53 -17.79
N ILE A 371 4.20 -2.38 -16.87
CA ILE A 371 3.21 -3.41 -17.15
C ILE A 371 1.82 -2.76 -17.09
N MET A 372 1.02 -2.94 -18.14
CA MET A 372 -0.33 -2.39 -18.28
C MET A 372 -1.37 -3.52 -18.10
N PRO A 373 -1.84 -3.76 -16.86
CA PRO A 373 -2.89 -4.73 -16.61
C PRO A 373 -4.28 -4.19 -16.94
N GLY A 374 -5.17 -5.11 -17.30
CA GLY A 374 -6.59 -4.81 -17.46
C GLY A 374 -7.22 -4.31 -16.16
N LEU A 375 -8.16 -3.36 -16.29
CA LEU A 375 -8.92 -2.82 -15.17
C LEU A 375 -10.16 -3.67 -14.88
N GLN A 376 -10.47 -3.82 -13.61
CA GLN A 376 -11.66 -4.54 -13.15
C GLN A 376 -12.37 -3.78 -12.02
N PRO A 377 -13.71 -3.60 -12.10
CA PRO A 377 -14.49 -3.07 -11.00
C PRO A 377 -14.31 -3.95 -9.76
N SER A 378 -13.94 -3.35 -8.64
CA SER A 378 -13.69 -4.06 -7.38
C SER A 378 -14.32 -3.32 -6.21
N VAL A 379 -14.75 -4.10 -5.21
CA VAL A 379 -15.25 -3.61 -3.93
C VAL A 379 -14.07 -3.52 -2.96
N MET A 380 -13.59 -2.31 -2.71
CA MET A 380 -12.47 -2.03 -1.82
C MET A 380 -13.01 -1.72 -0.41
N THR A 381 -12.57 -2.50 0.58
CA THR A 381 -12.94 -2.28 1.99
C THR A 381 -11.73 -1.83 2.81
N ARG A 382 -11.85 -0.70 3.52
CA ARG A 382 -10.81 -0.18 4.42
C ARG A 382 -11.44 0.54 5.60
N GLN A 383 -11.02 0.21 6.83
CA GLN A 383 -11.51 0.84 8.07
C GLN A 383 -13.05 0.88 8.16
N GLY A 384 -13.72 -0.20 7.76
CA GLY A 384 -15.18 -0.29 7.75
C GLY A 384 -15.87 0.46 6.61
N GLN A 385 -15.13 1.21 5.77
CA GLN A 385 -15.68 1.87 4.60
C GLN A 385 -15.56 1.00 3.35
N LEU A 386 -16.57 1.07 2.50
CA LEU A 386 -16.64 0.36 1.23
C LEU A 386 -16.64 1.37 0.07
N LYS A 387 -15.78 1.15 -0.92
CA LYS A 387 -15.75 1.93 -2.16
C LYS A 387 -15.69 1.00 -3.36
N VAL A 388 -16.53 1.28 -4.36
CA VAL A 388 -16.52 0.59 -5.65
C VAL A 388 -15.72 1.43 -6.62
N MET A 389 -14.71 0.84 -7.23
CA MET A 389 -13.79 1.54 -8.13
C MET A 389 -13.11 0.57 -9.10
N ASN A 390 -12.60 1.11 -10.20
CA ASN A 390 -11.72 0.35 -11.09
C ASN A 390 -10.38 0.09 -10.39
N CYS A 391 -9.98 -1.16 -10.41
CA CYS A 391 -8.74 -1.62 -9.79
C CYS A 391 -7.94 -2.48 -10.76
N LEU A 392 -6.69 -2.72 -10.41
CA LEU A 392 -5.81 -3.68 -11.08
C LEU A 392 -5.16 -4.60 -10.04
N SER A 393 -4.79 -5.81 -10.47
CA SER A 393 -4.24 -6.84 -9.59
C SER A 393 -2.78 -7.18 -9.91
N GLU A 394 -2.02 -7.42 -8.85
CA GLU A 394 -0.68 -7.98 -8.86
C GLU A 394 -0.70 -9.34 -8.16
N PHE A 395 -0.16 -10.36 -8.81
CA PHE A 395 -0.22 -11.75 -8.43
C PHE A 395 1.15 -12.20 -7.90
N GLY A 396 1.24 -12.43 -6.60
CA GLY A 396 2.40 -12.97 -5.92
C GLY A 396 2.31 -14.47 -5.76
N PHE A 397 3.33 -15.20 -6.20
CA PHE A 397 3.43 -16.65 -6.00
C PHE A 397 4.59 -16.93 -5.06
N TYR A 398 4.26 -17.50 -3.90
CA TYR A 398 5.27 -17.92 -2.93
C TYR A 398 5.97 -19.19 -3.40
N SER A 399 7.24 -19.28 -3.08
CA SER A 399 8.05 -20.47 -3.27
C SER A 399 8.98 -20.65 -2.08
N VAL A 400 9.26 -21.90 -1.74
CA VAL A 400 10.10 -22.26 -0.60
C VAL A 400 11.24 -23.17 -1.06
N TYR A 401 12.43 -22.96 -0.52
CA TYR A 401 13.64 -23.70 -0.87
C TYR A 401 14.47 -24.01 0.39
N VAL A 402 15.03 -25.21 0.48
CA VAL A 402 16.07 -25.61 1.45
C VAL A 402 17.10 -26.46 0.73
N GLY A 403 18.36 -26.06 0.73
CA GLY A 403 19.44 -26.78 0.03
C GLY A 403 20.84 -26.34 0.43
N ASP A 404 21.83 -27.19 0.20
CA ASP A 404 23.26 -26.91 0.48
C ASP A 404 24.12 -26.73 -0.78
N GLY A 405 23.48 -26.63 -1.94
CA GLY A 405 24.13 -26.52 -3.25
C GLY A 405 24.51 -27.87 -3.89
N ARG A 406 24.53 -28.95 -3.10
CA ARG A 406 24.71 -30.33 -3.60
C ARG A 406 23.39 -31.10 -3.59
N ARG A 407 22.61 -30.92 -2.54
CA ARG A 407 21.31 -31.56 -2.32
C ARG A 407 20.23 -30.52 -2.07
N VAL A 408 19.12 -30.69 -2.76
CA VAL A 408 17.87 -29.98 -2.45
C VAL A 408 17.09 -30.81 -1.42
N TYR A 409 16.94 -30.27 -0.21
CA TYR A 409 16.15 -30.89 0.86
C TYR A 409 14.65 -30.63 0.68
N PHE A 410 14.32 -29.45 0.15
CA PHE A 410 12.94 -29.01 -0.03
C PHE A 410 12.88 -27.94 -1.12
N SER A 411 12.00 -28.09 -2.13
CA SER A 411 11.75 -27.03 -3.11
C SER A 411 10.35 -27.19 -3.69
N ARG A 412 9.48 -26.18 -3.50
CA ARG A 412 8.12 -26.19 -4.05
C ARG A 412 7.47 -24.82 -4.10
N HIS A 413 6.39 -24.74 -4.85
CA HIS A 413 5.39 -23.67 -4.73
C HIS A 413 4.74 -23.68 -3.33
N ALA A 414 4.46 -22.50 -2.79
CA ALA A 414 4.04 -22.30 -1.40
C ALA A 414 2.76 -21.46 -1.25
N GLY A 415 1.94 -21.37 -2.28
CA GLY A 415 0.70 -20.61 -2.29
C GLY A 415 0.85 -19.24 -2.95
N HIS A 416 -0.17 -18.40 -2.82
CA HIS A 416 -0.25 -17.15 -3.57
C HIS A 416 -0.79 -16.01 -2.72
N LEU A 417 -0.55 -14.78 -3.17
CA LEU A 417 -1.07 -13.53 -2.65
C LEU A 417 -1.55 -12.72 -3.85
N VAL A 418 -2.76 -12.19 -3.82
CA VAL A 418 -3.17 -11.18 -4.80
C VAL A 418 -3.32 -9.86 -4.10
N ARG A 419 -2.65 -8.84 -4.63
CA ARG A 419 -2.77 -7.46 -4.18
C ARG A 419 -3.56 -6.70 -5.23
N THR A 420 -4.54 -5.93 -4.79
CA THR A 420 -5.40 -5.14 -5.70
C THR A 420 -5.34 -3.69 -5.28
N LYS A 421 -5.10 -2.80 -6.24
CA LYS A 421 -4.99 -1.35 -6.02
C LYS A 421 -5.91 -0.58 -6.95
N ALA A 422 -6.31 0.60 -6.52
CA ALA A 422 -7.17 1.48 -7.32
C ALA A 422 -6.44 1.96 -8.58
N GLN A 423 -7.20 2.22 -9.64
CA GLN A 423 -6.70 2.90 -10.83
C GLN A 423 -6.08 4.26 -10.44
N GLY A 424 -4.94 4.60 -11.05
CA GLY A 424 -4.22 5.84 -10.77
C GLY A 424 -3.34 5.80 -9.52
N VAL A 425 -3.33 4.70 -8.76
CA VAL A 425 -2.37 4.49 -7.66
C VAL A 425 -1.18 3.70 -8.19
N ASP A 426 -0.02 4.36 -8.28
CA ASP A 426 1.18 3.73 -8.82
C ASP A 426 1.85 2.76 -7.83
N GLU A 427 1.71 2.97 -6.52
CA GLU A 427 2.29 2.10 -5.49
C GLU A 427 1.41 0.89 -5.11
N GLY A 428 2.04 -0.22 -4.70
CA GLY A 428 1.37 -1.52 -4.53
C GLY A 428 1.41 -2.12 -3.12
N GLY A 429 2.03 -1.45 -2.15
CA GLY A 429 2.23 -1.98 -0.80
C GLY A 429 0.93 -2.03 0.02
N VAL A 430 0.55 -3.21 0.52
CA VAL A 430 -0.56 -3.35 1.48
C VAL A 430 -0.20 -2.73 2.83
N ALA A 431 1.00 -3.03 3.35
CA ALA A 431 1.50 -2.46 4.60
C ALA A 431 1.71 -0.93 4.51
N ALA A 432 2.01 -0.43 3.31
CA ALA A 432 2.10 0.99 3.00
C ALA A 432 0.72 1.65 2.75
N GLY A 433 -0.36 0.87 2.69
CA GLY A 433 -1.73 1.36 2.59
C GLY A 433 -2.22 1.68 1.17
N TYR A 434 -1.53 1.23 0.13
CA TYR A 434 -1.87 1.48 -1.28
C TYR A 434 -2.74 0.37 -1.91
N ALA A 435 -2.64 -0.86 -1.40
CA ALA A 435 -3.36 -2.02 -1.91
C ALA A 435 -4.16 -2.74 -0.83
N VAL A 436 -5.18 -3.48 -1.25
CA VAL A 436 -5.88 -4.47 -0.42
C VAL A 436 -5.48 -5.88 -0.83
N ILE A 437 -5.62 -6.82 0.10
CA ILE A 437 -5.45 -8.24 -0.20
C ILE A 437 -6.74 -8.73 -0.85
N SER A 438 -6.58 -9.41 -1.98
CA SER A 438 -7.66 -10.01 -2.74
C SER A 438 -7.29 -11.45 -3.10
N ARG A 439 -8.01 -12.00 -4.06
CA ARG A 439 -7.75 -13.28 -4.69
C ARG A 439 -8.05 -13.19 -6.17
N ALA A 440 -7.32 -13.93 -6.99
CA ALA A 440 -7.47 -13.96 -8.43
C ALA A 440 -8.91 -14.33 -8.82
N PRO A 441 -9.72 -13.43 -9.39
CA PRO A 441 -10.87 -13.86 -10.15
C PRO A 441 -10.39 -14.25 -11.55
N ARG A 442 -10.81 -15.42 -12.03
CA ARG A 442 -10.71 -15.74 -13.45
C ARG A 442 -11.62 -14.77 -14.23
N ARG A 443 -11.14 -14.25 -15.38
CA ARG A 443 -11.81 -13.28 -16.27
C ARG A 443 -13.34 -13.29 -16.13
N ALA A 444 -13.91 -12.21 -15.58
CA ALA A 444 -15.29 -11.84 -15.87
C ALA A 444 -15.37 -11.27 -17.30
N SER A 445 -16.50 -11.46 -17.98
CA SER A 445 -16.79 -10.78 -19.24
C SER A 445 -16.68 -9.25 -19.06
N ARG A 446 -15.82 -8.57 -19.84
CA ARG A 446 -15.68 -7.09 -19.84
C ARG A 446 -17.04 -6.39 -19.97
N ALA A 447 -17.94 -6.97 -20.77
CA ALA A 447 -19.28 -6.43 -20.99
C ALA A 447 -20.14 -6.48 -19.72
N ALA A 448 -20.09 -7.58 -18.95
CA ALA A 448 -20.87 -7.72 -17.72
C ALA A 448 -20.40 -6.75 -16.63
N ALA A 449 -19.07 -6.58 -16.48
CA ALA A 449 -18.49 -5.66 -15.51
C ALA A 449 -18.75 -4.19 -15.84
N SER A 450 -18.64 -3.81 -17.12
CA SER A 450 -18.93 -2.44 -17.58
C SER A 450 -20.42 -2.09 -17.43
N MET A 451 -21.33 -3.02 -17.74
CA MET A 451 -22.77 -2.81 -17.55
C MET A 451 -23.15 -2.68 -16.07
N ALA A 452 -22.53 -3.48 -15.19
CA ALA A 452 -22.76 -3.36 -13.74
C ALA A 452 -22.31 -2.00 -13.21
N MET A 453 -21.14 -1.51 -13.65
CA MET A 453 -20.61 -0.20 -13.23
C MET A 453 -21.49 0.95 -13.74
N ALA A 454 -21.89 0.91 -15.02
CA ALA A 454 -22.81 1.90 -15.57
C ALA A 454 -24.13 1.97 -14.78
N ARG A 455 -24.69 0.82 -14.40
CA ARG A 455 -25.90 0.75 -13.57
C ARG A 455 -25.68 1.36 -12.18
N MET A 456 -24.57 1.05 -11.52
CA MET A 456 -24.25 1.60 -10.20
C MET A 456 -23.98 3.10 -10.22
N ASP A 457 -23.34 3.62 -11.28
CA ASP A 457 -23.12 5.06 -11.45
C ASP A 457 -24.44 5.78 -11.72
N THR A 458 -25.37 5.18 -12.47
CA THR A 458 -26.74 5.70 -12.61
C THR A 458 -27.47 5.72 -11.27
N GLU A 459 -27.45 4.63 -10.51
CA GLU A 459 -28.11 4.55 -9.19
C GLU A 459 -27.54 5.60 -8.20
N ARG A 460 -26.22 5.84 -8.21
CA ARG A 460 -25.60 6.89 -7.38
C ARG A 460 -25.95 8.30 -7.83
N GLN A 461 -26.08 8.51 -9.14
CA GLN A 461 -26.53 9.79 -9.68
C GLN A 461 -27.98 10.05 -9.26
N ASP A 462 -28.84 9.04 -9.31
CA ASP A 462 -30.24 9.14 -8.86
C ASP A 462 -30.32 9.46 -7.35
N GLU A 463 -29.56 8.77 -6.48
CA GLU A 463 -29.51 9.11 -5.05
C GLU A 463 -29.01 10.56 -4.80
N SER A 464 -28.05 11.02 -5.58
CA SER A 464 -27.52 12.39 -5.49
C SER A 464 -28.55 13.42 -5.98
N LEU A 465 -29.30 13.09 -7.03
CA LEU A 465 -30.38 13.92 -7.56
C LEU A 465 -31.55 14.00 -6.58
N ASP A 466 -31.90 12.92 -5.90
CA ASP A 466 -32.92 12.92 -4.84
C ASP A 466 -32.51 13.78 -3.65
N PHE A 467 -31.24 13.71 -3.23
CA PHE A 467 -30.71 14.60 -2.19
C PHE A 467 -30.71 16.07 -2.60
N LEU A 468 -30.30 16.38 -3.83
CA LEU A 468 -30.35 17.74 -4.38
C LEU A 468 -31.79 18.23 -4.52
N SER A 469 -32.71 17.37 -4.96
CA SER A 469 -34.14 17.66 -5.05
C SER A 469 -34.72 18.02 -3.67
N GLY A 470 -34.39 17.24 -2.63
CA GLY A 470 -34.77 17.56 -1.25
C GLY A 470 -34.18 18.88 -0.76
N THR A 471 -32.94 19.19 -1.14
CA THR A 471 -32.28 20.47 -0.82
C THR A 471 -32.96 21.65 -1.52
N VAL A 472 -33.33 21.50 -2.80
CA VAL A 472 -34.05 22.51 -3.58
C VAL A 472 -35.46 22.73 -3.03
N GLN A 473 -36.16 21.67 -2.61
CA GLN A 473 -37.46 21.81 -1.94
C GLN A 473 -37.36 22.56 -0.61
N ASN A 474 -36.33 22.28 0.19
CA ASN A 474 -36.07 23.01 1.42
C ASN A 474 -35.75 24.50 1.14
N LEU A 475 -34.89 24.79 0.17
CA LEU A 475 -34.60 26.17 -0.27
C LEU A 475 -35.86 26.90 -0.74
N LYS A 476 -36.73 26.24 -1.50
CA LYS A 476 -38.01 26.81 -1.95
C LYS A 476 -38.91 27.14 -0.77
N ARG A 477 -38.97 26.26 0.24
CA ARG A 477 -39.75 26.48 1.47
C ARG A 477 -39.18 27.63 2.31
N PHE A 478 -37.85 27.74 2.42
CA PHE A 478 -37.20 28.89 3.06
C PHE A 478 -37.45 30.20 2.31
N GLY A 479 -37.39 30.19 0.98
CA GLY A 479 -37.72 31.35 0.16
C GLY A 479 -39.16 31.82 0.36
N GLY A 480 -40.12 30.88 0.47
CA GLY A 480 -41.50 31.19 0.80
C GLY A 480 -41.66 31.84 2.18
N ALA A 481 -41.04 31.26 3.21
CA ALA A 481 -41.08 31.79 4.58
C ALA A 481 -40.42 33.18 4.68
N ILE A 482 -39.30 33.40 3.99
CA ILE A 482 -38.65 34.72 3.94
C ILE A 482 -39.55 35.75 3.24
N SER A 483 -40.27 35.35 2.19
CA SER A 483 -41.23 36.25 1.52
C SER A 483 -42.37 36.65 2.45
N GLU A 484 -42.92 35.71 3.22
CA GLU A 484 -43.96 36.02 4.22
C GLU A 484 -43.43 36.94 5.32
N GLU A 485 -42.21 36.70 5.82
CA GLU A 485 -41.59 37.54 6.85
C GLU A 485 -41.32 38.96 6.30
N LEU A 486 -40.89 39.08 5.04
CA LEU A 486 -40.69 40.38 4.39
C LEU A 486 -42.01 41.14 4.24
N ASP A 487 -43.10 40.48 3.87
CA ASP A 487 -44.43 41.10 3.79
C ASP A 487 -44.90 41.59 5.17
N ILE A 488 -44.64 40.82 6.23
CA ILE A 488 -44.92 41.22 7.62
C ILE A 488 -44.07 42.42 8.03
N HIS A 489 -42.77 42.40 7.73
CA HIS A 489 -41.87 43.53 8.01
C HIS A 489 -42.29 44.80 7.25
N SER A 490 -42.70 44.69 5.99
CA SER A 490 -43.23 45.84 5.24
C SER A 490 -44.49 46.42 5.87
N LYS A 491 -45.40 45.59 6.39
CA LYS A 491 -46.58 46.06 7.15
C LYS A 491 -46.20 46.75 8.46
N LEU A 492 -45.32 46.14 9.24
CA LEU A 492 -44.82 46.71 10.49
C LEU A 492 -44.11 48.05 10.28
N LEU A 493 -43.33 48.17 9.20
CA LEU A 493 -42.68 49.43 8.83
C LEU A 493 -43.70 50.52 8.48
N GLY A 494 -44.77 50.18 7.74
CA GLY A 494 -45.86 51.10 7.47
C GLY A 494 -46.58 51.57 8.75
N GLU A 495 -46.90 50.63 9.65
CA GLU A 495 -47.53 50.98 10.95
C GLU A 495 -46.61 51.85 11.82
N MET A 496 -45.29 51.60 11.78
CA MET A 496 -44.31 52.39 12.51
C MET A 496 -44.16 53.79 11.92
N GLU A 497 -44.24 53.94 10.59
CA GLU A 497 -44.26 55.24 9.91
C GLU A 497 -45.50 56.04 10.32
N ASP A 498 -46.68 55.43 10.31
CA ASP A 498 -47.93 56.03 10.77
C ASP A 498 -47.86 56.49 12.24
N GLN A 499 -47.32 55.65 13.14
CA GLN A 499 -47.13 56.02 14.54
C GLN A 499 -46.11 57.15 14.73
N THR A 500 -45.07 57.18 13.90
CA THR A 500 -44.05 58.23 13.93
C THR A 500 -44.65 59.56 13.48
N ASP A 501 -45.50 59.55 12.46
CA ASP A 501 -46.19 60.74 11.97
C ASP A 501 -47.22 61.26 12.97
N ASP A 502 -48.01 60.39 13.62
CA ASP A 502 -48.92 60.81 14.71
C ASP A 502 -48.12 61.41 15.89
N SER A 503 -47.01 60.77 16.29
CA SER A 503 -46.13 61.27 17.34
C SER A 503 -45.53 62.63 16.98
N ARG A 504 -45.09 62.81 15.73
CA ARG A 504 -44.56 64.08 15.21
C ARG A 504 -45.65 65.16 15.18
N GLY A 505 -46.89 64.79 14.84
CA GLY A 505 -48.07 65.65 14.93
C GLY A 505 -48.33 66.13 16.35
N ARG A 506 -48.32 65.22 17.33
CA ARG A 506 -48.47 65.53 18.77
C ARG A 506 -47.34 66.42 19.27
N ILE A 507 -46.09 66.16 18.87
CA ILE A 507 -44.94 67.00 19.22
C ILE A 507 -45.11 68.41 18.67
N LYS A 508 -45.53 68.58 17.40
CA LYS A 508 -45.81 69.91 16.84
C LYS A 508 -46.92 70.64 17.62
N GLN A 509 -47.95 69.91 18.05
CA GLN A 509 -49.05 70.48 18.82
C GLN A 509 -48.60 70.91 20.23
N GLN A 510 -47.76 70.12 20.88
CA GLN A 510 -47.11 70.45 22.15
C GLN A 510 -46.18 71.65 22.01
N GLN A 511 -45.38 71.69 20.94
CA GLN A 511 -44.47 72.79 20.65
C GLN A 511 -45.23 74.10 20.41
N LYS A 512 -46.36 74.06 19.70
CA LYS A 512 -47.23 75.22 19.52
C LYS A 512 -47.82 75.72 20.84
N LYS A 513 -48.26 74.81 21.73
CA LYS A 513 -48.69 75.18 23.09
C LYS A 513 -47.56 75.78 23.92
N LEU A 514 -46.34 75.27 23.75
CA LEU A 514 -45.15 75.78 24.42
C LEU A 514 -44.79 77.20 23.91
N ASP A 515 -44.89 77.44 22.60
CA ASP A 515 -44.68 78.74 21.99
C ASP A 515 -45.77 79.75 22.40
N GLU A 516 -47.03 79.32 22.49
CA GLU A 516 -48.13 80.14 23.02
C GLU A 516 -47.86 80.52 24.50
N LEU A 517 -47.49 79.56 25.35
CA LEU A 517 -47.09 79.81 26.75
C LEU A 517 -45.83 80.68 26.87
N SER A 518 -44.87 80.52 25.96
CA SER A 518 -43.66 81.35 25.89
C SER A 518 -43.97 82.77 25.42
N SER A 519 -45.00 82.97 24.60
CA SER A 519 -45.39 84.30 24.11
C SER A 519 -46.17 85.11 25.16
N GLU A 520 -46.86 84.44 26.08
CA GLU A 520 -47.57 85.10 27.19
C GLU A 520 -46.67 85.40 28.40
N SER A 521 -45.50 84.75 28.49
CA SER A 521 -44.57 84.89 29.60
C SER A 521 -43.17 85.18 29.09
N THR A 522 -42.77 86.46 29.05
CA THR A 522 -41.39 86.97 29.33
C THR A 522 -41.07 88.37 28.77
N MET A 523 -42.01 89.31 28.68
CA MET A 523 -41.63 90.72 28.51
C MET A 523 -42.42 91.68 29.41
N CYS A 524 -43.74 91.61 29.49
CA CYS A 524 -44.52 92.62 30.22
C CYS A 524 -44.35 92.57 31.75
N ALA A 525 -44.42 91.38 32.37
CA ALA A 525 -44.27 91.23 33.82
C ALA A 525 -42.86 91.56 34.31
N LEU A 526 -41.83 91.24 33.53
CA LEU A 526 -40.43 91.52 33.88
C LEU A 526 -40.15 93.03 33.86
N TRP A 527 -40.62 93.74 32.83
CA TRP A 527 -40.52 95.20 32.75
C TRP A 527 -41.32 95.90 33.86
N THR A 528 -42.44 95.31 34.29
CA THR A 528 -43.25 95.85 35.40
C THR A 528 -42.51 95.70 36.73
N CYS A 529 -41.89 94.55 37.01
CA CYS A 529 -41.05 94.36 38.20
C CYS A 529 -39.83 95.28 38.20
N ILE A 530 -39.17 95.47 37.06
CA ILE A 530 -38.05 96.41 36.92
C ILE A 530 -38.52 97.84 37.21
N TRP A 531 -39.64 98.27 36.64
CA TRP A 531 -40.21 99.60 36.89
C TRP A 531 -40.56 99.82 38.37
N VAL A 532 -41.18 98.83 39.01
CA VAL A 532 -41.52 98.90 40.44
C VAL A 532 -40.27 99.02 41.31
N MET A 533 -39.20 98.28 41.00
CA MET A 533 -37.92 98.42 41.73
C MET A 533 -37.25 99.78 41.49
N VAL A 534 -37.27 100.29 40.26
CA VAL A 534 -36.71 101.62 39.94
C VAL A 534 -37.46 102.72 40.70
N VAL A 535 -38.80 102.65 40.75
CA VAL A 535 -39.62 103.60 41.51
C VAL A 535 -39.36 103.48 43.01
N ALA A 536 -39.23 102.26 43.55
CA ALA A 536 -38.91 102.06 44.97
C ALA A 536 -37.53 102.63 45.34
N ILE A 537 -36.52 102.45 44.48
CA ILE A 537 -35.17 103.03 44.65
C ILE A 537 -35.23 104.57 44.58
N PHE A 538 -36.00 105.12 43.64
CA PHE A 538 -36.15 106.57 43.50
C PHE A 538 -36.85 107.18 44.72
N VAL A 539 -37.89 106.53 45.26
CA VAL A 539 -38.57 106.96 46.50
C VAL A 539 -37.63 106.88 47.70
N LEU A 540 -36.78 105.84 47.80
CA LEU A 540 -35.76 105.75 48.84
C LEU A 540 -34.70 106.85 48.77
N LEU A 541 -34.29 107.28 47.57
CA LEU A 541 -33.28 108.34 47.36
C LEU A 541 -33.80 109.77 47.54
N VAL A 542 -35.12 109.98 47.50
CA VAL A 542 -35.75 111.32 47.62
C VAL A 542 -36.25 111.60 49.04
N PHE A 543 -36.50 110.55 49.84
CA PHE A 543 -37.04 110.67 51.21
C PHE A 543 -36.09 110.21 52.33
N PHE A 544 -34.88 109.76 52.00
CA PHE A 544 -33.73 109.54 52.89
C PHE A 544 -32.46 110.10 52.24
#